data_AF-A0A550GYJ2-F1
#
_entry.id   AF-A0A550GYJ2-F1
#
_cell.length_a   1.000
_cell.length_b   1.000
_cell.length_c   1.000
_cell.angle_alpha   90.00
_cell.angle_beta   90.00
_cell.angle_gamma   90.00
#
_symmetry.space_group_name_H-M   'P 1'
#
loop_
_entity.id
_entity.type
_entity.pdbx_description
1 polymer ?
#
loop_
_entity_poly.entity_id
_entity_poly.type
_entity_poly.pdbx_seq_one_letter_code
_entity_poly.pdbx_strand_id
1 'polypeptide(L)' 'MRLSEKQVNAFLFATEGVGAAFVGIFLAAYLAGLPTTQVYHSEPAFRIPLTILGVIFLIMVLSAFVLAALSKKE' A
#
# COMPACT_ATOMS: atom_id res chain seq x y z
N MET A 1 11.78 -17.73 13.80
CA MET A 1 10.39 -17.58 14.34
C MET A 1 9.44 -18.03 13.25
N ARG A 2 8.86 -19.24 13.32
CA ARG A 2 8.00 -19.77 12.24
C ARG A 2 6.59 -19.19 12.35
N LEU A 3 6.24 -18.29 11.44
CA LEU A 3 4.85 -17.87 11.23
C LEU A 3 4.07 -19.01 10.56
N SER A 4 2.81 -19.18 10.94
CA SER A 4 1.94 -20.15 10.26
C SER A 4 1.56 -19.65 8.86
N GLU A 5 1.32 -20.58 7.93
CA GLU A 5 0.86 -20.25 6.57
C GLU A 5 -0.40 -19.38 6.58
N LYS A 6 -1.31 -19.62 7.53
CA LYS A 6 -2.52 -18.81 7.73
C LYS A 6 -2.19 -17.35 8.06
N GLN A 7 -1.18 -17.12 8.91
CA GLN A 7 -0.74 -15.76 9.26
C GLN A 7 -0.07 -15.06 8.08
N VAL A 8 0.74 -15.78 7.31
CA VAL A 8 1.38 -15.23 6.10
C VAL A 8 0.33 -14.86 5.05
N ASN A 9 -0.62 -15.75 4.76
CA ASN A 9 -1.67 -15.47 3.78
C ASN A 9 -2.58 -14.32 4.22
N ALA A 10 -2.96 -14.26 5.50
CA ALA A 10 -3.75 -13.15 6.02
C ALA A 10 -2.99 -11.81 5.91
N PHE A 11 -1.69 -11.81 6.19
CA PHE A 11 -0.84 -10.63 6.06
C PHE A 11 -0.68 -10.18 4.61
N LEU A 12 -0.44 -11.12 3.68
CA LEU A 12 -0.36 -10.82 2.25
C LEU A 12 -1.69 -10.26 1.73
N PHE A 13 -2.82 -10.87 2.10
CA PHE A 13 -4.14 -10.39 1.71
C PHE A 13 -4.42 -8.97 2.24
N ALA A 14 -4.04 -8.69 3.49
CA ALA A 14 -4.14 -7.34 4.03
C ALA A 14 -3.25 -6.35 3.27
N THR A 15 -2.03 -6.74 2.92
CA THR A 15 -1.08 -5.92 2.15
C THR A 15 -1.63 -5.60 0.77
N GLU A 16 -2.18 -6.61 0.07
CA GLU A 16 -2.84 -6.44 -1.23
C GLU A 16 -4.05 -5.51 -1.15
N GLY A 17 -4.90 -5.67 -0.14
CA GLY A 17 -6.07 -4.81 0.06
C GLY A 17 -5.70 -3.33 0.29
N VAL A 18 -4.71 -3.08 1.15
CA VAL A 18 -4.19 -1.71 1.39
C VAL A 18 -3.55 -1.15 0.12
N GLY A 19 -2.78 -1.96 -0.61
CA GLY A 19 -2.16 -1.58 -1.87
C GLY A 19 -3.21 -1.21 -2.94
N ALA A 20 -4.27 -2.02 -3.09
CA ALA A 20 -5.36 -1.75 -4.02
C ALA A 20 -6.09 -0.45 -3.68
N ALA A 21 -6.39 -0.21 -2.39
CA ALA A 21 -7.01 1.04 -1.96
C ALA A 21 -6.10 2.26 -2.24
N PHE A 22 -4.81 2.14 -1.94
CA PHE A 22 -3.83 3.19 -2.23
C PHE A 22 -3.76 3.50 -3.73
N VAL A 23 -3.65 2.48 -4.58
CA VAL A 23 -3.60 2.63 -6.05
C VAL A 23 -4.89 3.24 -6.57
N GLY A 24 -6.05 2.82 -6.06
CA GLY A 24 -7.34 3.38 -6.46
C GLY A 24 -7.43 4.89 -6.20
N ILE A 25 -7.02 5.33 -5.00
CA ILE A 25 -6.99 6.76 -4.65
C ILE A 25 -5.94 7.50 -5.47
N PHE A 26 -4.79 6.89 -5.72
CA PHE A 26 -3.73 7.47 -6.56
C PHE A 26 -4.25 7.71 -7.97
N LEU A 27 -4.86 6.71 -8.60
CA LEU A 27 -5.44 6.85 -9.93
C LEU A 27 -6.54 7.90 -9.95
N ALA A 28 -7.42 7.94 -8.95
CA ALA A 28 -8.42 9.00 -8.84
C ALA A 28 -7.78 10.39 -8.76
N ALA A 29 -6.74 10.58 -7.94
CA ALA A 29 -6.05 11.86 -7.81
C ALA A 29 -5.38 12.34 -9.11
N TYR A 30 -4.89 11.41 -9.94
CA TYR A 30 -4.15 11.74 -11.17
C TYR A 30 -4.97 11.69 -12.45
N LEU A 31 -6.07 10.93 -12.48
CA LEU A 31 -6.87 10.71 -13.68
C LEU A 31 -8.27 11.32 -13.61
N ALA A 32 -8.81 11.65 -12.42
CA ALA A 32 -10.17 12.21 -12.33
C ALA A 32 -10.30 13.58 -13.02
N GLY A 33 -9.19 14.30 -13.23
CA GLY A 33 -9.18 15.55 -13.95
C GLY A 33 -9.32 15.41 -15.47
N LEU A 34 -9.23 14.19 -16.03
CA LEU A 34 -9.27 14.00 -17.48
C LEU A 34 -10.62 14.40 -18.08
N PRO A 35 -10.63 15.05 -19.26
CA PRO A 35 -9.50 15.28 -20.17
C PRO A 35 -8.69 16.56 -19.88
N THR A 36 -8.93 17.25 -18.77
CA THR A 36 -8.13 18.43 -18.39
C THR A 36 -6.75 18.02 -17.88
N THR A 37 -5.84 18.99 -17.75
CA THR A 37 -4.50 18.78 -17.17
C THR A 37 -4.48 18.92 -15.65
N GLN A 38 -5.65 19.02 -15.00
CA GLN A 38 -5.74 19.18 -13.55
C GLN A 38 -5.39 17.87 -12.84
N VAL A 39 -4.54 17.96 -11.82
CA VAL A 39 -4.10 16.83 -11.01
C VAL A 39 -4.39 17.15 -9.54
N TYR A 40 -5.19 16.33 -8.87
CA TYR A 40 -5.69 16.61 -7.52
C TYR A 40 -4.81 16.04 -6.40
N HIS A 41 -3.63 15.51 -6.70
CA HIS A 41 -2.73 14.91 -5.70
C HIS A 41 -2.32 15.87 -4.56
N SER A 42 -2.35 17.18 -4.80
CA SER A 42 -2.04 18.20 -3.80
C SER A 42 -3.25 18.61 -2.95
N GLU A 43 -4.47 18.29 -3.39
CA GLU A 43 -5.70 18.59 -2.65
C GLU A 43 -5.72 17.80 -1.33
N PRO A 44 -6.07 18.43 -0.19
CA PRO A 44 -6.10 17.74 1.10
C PRO A 44 -6.93 16.45 1.09
N ALA A 45 -8.01 16.42 0.30
CA ALA A 45 -8.89 15.26 0.13
C ALA A 45 -8.19 14.03 -0.45
N PHE A 46 -7.17 14.20 -1.31
CA PHE A 46 -6.39 13.09 -1.86
C PHE A 46 -5.05 12.93 -1.13
N ARG A 47 -4.38 14.04 -0.80
CA ARG A 47 -3.07 14.04 -0.15
C ARG A 47 -3.06 13.33 1.20
N ILE A 48 -4.08 13.57 2.03
CA ILE A 48 -4.15 12.98 3.38
C ILE A 48 -4.33 11.45 3.29
N PRO A 49 -5.33 10.90 2.56
CA PRO A 49 -5.46 9.46 2.39
C PRO A 49 -4.23 8.81 1.72
N LEU A 50 -3.67 9.44 0.68
CA LEU A 50 -2.47 8.95 0.00
C LEU A 50 -1.27 8.86 0.95
N THR A 51 -1.09 9.85 1.81
CA THR A 51 0.00 9.85 2.78
C THR A 51 -0.19 8.75 3.82
N ILE A 52 -1.40 8.65 4.42
CA ILE A 52 -1.69 7.65 5.45
C ILE A 52 -1.57 6.23 4.89
N LEU A 53 -2.26 5.94 3.78
CA LEU A 53 -2.22 4.61 3.17
C LEU A 53 -0.85 4.30 2.59
N GLY A 54 -0.16 5.28 2.02
CA GLY A 54 1.20 5.10 1.50
C GLY A 54 2.20 4.73 2.59
N VAL A 55 2.13 5.40 3.75
CA VAL A 55 2.98 5.07 4.92
C VAL A 55 2.65 3.67 5.46
N ILE A 56 1.37 3.35 5.63
CA ILE A 56 0.94 2.02 6.11
C ILE A 56 1.43 0.94 5.15
N PHE A 57 1.19 1.12 3.85
CA PHE A 57 1.58 0.17 2.82
C PHE A 57 3.10 -0.02 2.78
N LEU A 58 3.87 1.06 2.87
CA LEU A 58 5.33 1.00 2.93
C LEU A 58 5.81 0.18 4.14
N ILE A 59 5.24 0.40 5.32
CA ILE A 59 5.60 -0.37 6.53
C ILE A 59 5.29 -1.85 6.34
N MET A 60 4.13 -2.20 5.76
CA MET A 60 3.78 -3.60 5.49
C MET A 60 4.77 -4.24 4.52
N VAL A 61 5.08 -3.58 3.40
CA VAL A 61 6.04 -4.08 2.40
C VAL A 61 7.43 -4.27 3.02
N LEU A 62 7.93 -3.30 3.78
CA LEU A 62 9.22 -3.41 4.47
C LEU A 62 9.24 -4.56 5.49
N SER A 63 8.14 -4.72 6.25
CA SER A 63 7.99 -5.85 7.19
C SER A 63 8.02 -7.18 6.44
N ALA A 64 7.38 -7.28 5.29
CA ALA A 64 7.41 -8.46 4.43
C ALA A 64 8.84 -8.80 3.99
N PHE A 65 9.62 -7.79 3.56
CA PHE A 65 11.02 -7.97 3.17
C PHE A 65 11.88 -8.46 4.34
N VAL A 66 11.72 -7.88 5.53
CA VAL A 66 12.45 -8.31 6.73
C VAL A 66 12.12 -9.76 7.06
N LEU A 67 10.84 -10.14 7.05
CA LEU A 67 10.41 -11.52 7.31
C LEU A 67 10.99 -12.48 6.27
N ALA A 68 10.93 -12.14 4.98
CA ALA A 68 11.48 -12.97 3.91
C ALA A 68 13.00 -13.15 4.01
N ALA A 69 13.73 -12.09 4.38
CA ALA A 69 15.18 -12.14 4.58
C ALA A 69 15.56 -13.03 5.77
N LEU A 70 14.81 -12.95 6.88
CA LEU A 70 15.02 -13.80 8.05
C LEU A 70 14.68 -15.27 7.77
N SER A 71 13.64 -15.54 6.98
CA SER A 71 13.25 -16.91 6.59
C SER A 71 14.25 -17.60 5.66
N LYS A 72 15.06 -16.86 4.89
CA LYS A 72 16.12 -17.44 4.05
C LYS A 72 17.41 -17.77 4.82
N LYS A 73 17.56 -17.24 6.04
CA LYS A 73 18.77 -17.41 6.87
C LYS A 73 18.69 -18.65 7.78
N GLU A 74 17.50 -19.20 7.97
CA GLU A 74 17.27 -20.54 8.55
C GLU A 74 17.38 -21.62 7.46
#